data_AF-A0A820HP72-F1
#
_entry.id   AF-A0A820HP72-F1
#
_cell.length_a   1.000
_cell.length_b   1.000
_cell.length_c   1.000
_cell.angle_alpha   90.00
_cell.angle_beta   90.00
_cell.angle_gamma   90.00
#
_symmetry.space_group_name_H-M   'P 1'
#
loop_
_entity.id
_entity.type
_entity.pdbx_description
1 polymer ?
#
loop_
_entity_poly.entity_id
_entity_poly.type
_entity_poly.pdbx_seq_one_letter_code
_entity_poly.pdbx_strand_id
1 'polypeptide(L)' 'MQRSNPPVPYVPQGDLRRTILHIYHDTAANGAHFGRNKTLHKIKQRYFWPSMYKDINNYIKSCILCAQFNP' A
#
# COMPACT_ATOMS: atom_id res chain seq x y z
N MET A 1 -22.90 4.05 15.94
CA MET A 1 -22.20 2.75 16.08
C MET A 1 -20.80 2.92 15.50
N GLN A 2 -19.76 2.98 16.34
CA GLN A 2 -18.39 2.97 15.85
C GLN A 2 -18.11 1.56 15.33
N ARG A 3 -17.99 1.40 14.00
CA ARG A 3 -17.53 0.15 13.42
C ARG A 3 -16.07 -0.01 13.84
N SER A 4 -15.81 -0.86 14.84
CA SER A 4 -14.45 -1.31 15.09
C SER A 4 -13.96 -2.01 13.82
N ASN A 5 -12.80 -1.61 13.30
CA ASN A 5 -12.21 -2.35 12.20
C ASN A 5 -11.89 -3.76 12.70
N PRO A 6 -12.27 -4.81 11.96
CA PRO A 6 -11.90 -6.18 12.32
C PRO A 6 -10.37 -6.31 12.35
N PRO A 7 -9.83 -7.22 13.17
CA PRO A 7 -8.40 -7.50 13.16
C PRO A 7 -7.98 -7.97 11.75
N VAL A 8 -6.82 -7.49 11.30
CA VAL A 8 -6.24 -7.83 10.00
C VAL A 8 -4.98 -8.69 10.20
N PRO A 9 -4.64 -9.59 9.26
CA PRO A 9 -3.44 -10.41 9.35
C PRO A 9 -2.17 -9.58 9.40
N TYR A 10 -1.25 -9.98 10.29
CA TYR A 10 0.13 -9.48 10.32
C TYR A 10 0.92 -10.04 9.13
N VAL A 11 1.68 -9.17 8.47
CA VAL A 11 2.53 -9.54 7.33
C VAL A 11 4.01 -9.50 7.79
N PRO A 12 4.70 -10.65 7.89
CA PRO A 12 6.12 -10.68 8.22
C PRO A 12 6.95 -9.98 7.14
N GLN A 13 8.20 -9.66 7.45
CA GLN A 13 9.12 -9.14 6.46
C GLN A 13 9.40 -10.21 5.40
N GLY A 14 9.36 -9.83 4.13
CA GLY A 14 9.58 -10.73 3.00
C GLY A 14 8.82 -10.30 1.75
N ASP A 15 8.85 -11.16 0.74
CA ASP A 15 8.30 -10.87 -0.60
C ASP A 15 6.80 -10.59 -0.59
N LEU A 16 6.06 -11.14 0.38
CA LEU A 16 4.62 -10.88 0.50
C LEU A 16 4.30 -9.38 0.64
N ARG A 17 5.13 -8.61 1.36
CA ARG A 17 4.94 -7.15 1.46
C ARG A 17 5.09 -6.49 0.09
N ARG A 18 6.07 -6.91 -0.71
CA ARG A 18 6.28 -6.40 -2.08
C ARG A 18 5.10 -6.76 -2.98
N THR A 19 4.60 -8.00 -2.93
CA THR A 19 3.43 -8.43 -3.69
C THR A 19 2.20 -7.60 -3.35
N ILE A 20 1.97 -7.32 -2.06
CA ILE A 20 0.87 -6.45 -1.62
C ILE A 20 1.06 -5.04 -2.17
N LEU A 21 2.25 -4.45 -2.04
CA LEU A 21 2.54 -3.12 -2.59
C LEU A 21 2.26 -3.06 -4.10
N HIS A 22 2.71 -4.05 -4.86
CA HIS A 22 2.48 -4.15 -6.29
C HIS A 22 0.98 -4.22 -6.64
N ILE A 23 0.21 -5.06 -5.94
CA ILE A 23 -1.23 -5.19 -6.18
C ILE A 23 -1.94 -3.84 -5.92
N TYR A 24 -1.63 -3.17 -4.81
CA TYR A 24 -2.34 -1.97 -4.39
C TYR A 24 -1.79 -0.66 -4.96
N HIS A 25 -0.69 -0.71 -5.71
CA HIS A 25 -0.14 0.45 -6.41
C HIS A 25 -0.15 0.28 -7.94
N ASP A 26 0.48 -0.77 -8.47
CA ASP A 26 0.75 -0.90 -9.90
C ASP A 26 -0.44 -1.45 -10.71
N THR A 27 -1.24 -2.34 -10.12
CA THR A 27 -2.33 -2.98 -10.89
C THR A 27 -3.51 -2.04 -11.13
N ALA A 28 -4.08 -2.04 -12.33
CA ALA A 28 -5.22 -1.18 -12.67
C ALA A 28 -6.46 -1.42 -11.77
N ALA A 29 -6.71 -2.67 -11.38
CA ALA A 29 -7.91 -3.03 -10.61
C ALA A 29 -7.88 -2.48 -9.17
N ASN A 30 -6.70 -2.39 -8.55
CA ASN A 30 -6.59 -2.09 -7.13
C ASN A 30 -5.76 -0.85 -6.81
N GLY A 31 -4.78 -0.51 -7.65
CA GLY A 31 -3.83 0.56 -7.41
C GLY A 31 -3.90 1.68 -8.44
N ALA A 32 -3.81 1.39 -9.74
CA ALA A 32 -3.78 2.39 -10.81
C ALA A 32 -2.87 3.60 -10.48
N HIS A 33 -1.68 3.31 -9.94
CA HIS A 33 -0.69 4.28 -9.47
C HIS A 33 -1.22 5.29 -8.45
N PHE A 34 -2.11 4.87 -7.55
CA PHE A 34 -2.58 5.73 -6.46
C PHE A 34 -1.42 6.26 -5.59
N GLY A 35 -1.56 7.52 -5.20
CA GLY A 35 -0.68 8.16 -4.24
C GLY A 35 -0.76 7.55 -2.85
N ARG A 36 0.24 7.85 -2.02
CA ARG A 36 0.51 7.23 -0.71
C ARG A 36 -0.72 7.06 0.18
N ASN A 37 -1.50 8.12 0.38
CA ASN A 37 -2.60 8.09 1.34
C ASN A 37 -3.70 7.10 0.93
N LYS A 38 -4.00 7.02 -0.37
CA LYS A 38 -5.02 6.12 -0.91
C LYS A 38 -4.53 4.67 -0.90
N THR A 39 -3.28 4.43 -1.28
CA THR A 39 -2.64 3.11 -1.18
C THR A 39 -2.62 2.60 0.26
N LEU A 40 -2.15 3.42 1.22
CA LEU A 40 -2.16 3.10 2.64
C LEU A 40 -3.57 2.81 3.16
N HIS A 41 -4.55 3.63 2.77
CA HIS A 41 -5.94 3.42 3.18
C HIS A 41 -6.48 2.06 2.72
N LYS A 42 -6.18 1.63 1.49
CA LYS A 42 -6.65 0.33 0.97
C LYS A 42 -5.94 -0.85 1.63
N ILE A 43 -4.63 -0.76 1.85
CA ILE A 43 -3.84 -1.86 2.45
C ILE A 43 -4.20 -2.03 3.92
N LYS A 44 -4.30 -0.95 4.71
CA LYS A 44 -4.56 -1.03 6.17
C LYS A 44 -5.94 -1.61 6.55
N GLN A 45 -6.86 -1.70 5.58
CA GLN A 45 -8.14 -2.36 5.77
C GLN A 45 -8.04 -3.89 5.72
N ARG A 46 -6.92 -4.44 5.23
CA ARG A 46 -6.77 -5.88 4.91
C ARG A 46 -5.51 -6.50 5.48
N TYR A 47 -4.49 -5.71 5.77
CA TYR A 47 -3.18 -6.18 6.24
C TYR A 47 -2.58 -5.21 7.24
N PHE A 48 -1.67 -5.70 8.07
CA PHE A 48 -0.89 -4.88 8.97
C PHE A 48 0.59 -5.29 9.01
N TRP A 49 1.47 -4.30 9.07
CA TRP A 49 2.84 -4.46 9.55
C TRP A 49 3.34 -3.11 10.12
N PRO A 50 4.28 -3.05 11.06
CA PRO A 50 4.61 -1.79 11.75
C PRO A 50 5.09 -0.65 10.83
N SER A 51 5.81 -0.97 9.75
CA SER A 51 6.45 -0.01 8.86
C SER A 51 5.63 0.39 7.61
N MET A 52 4.31 0.11 7.55
CA MET A 52 3.53 0.30 6.30
C MET A 52 3.71 1.67 5.66
N TYR A 53 3.63 2.74 6.47
CA TYR A 53 3.71 4.09 5.94
C TYR A 53 5.05 4.34 5.24
N LYS A 54 6.15 3.94 5.88
CA LYS A 54 7.51 4.08 5.35
C LYS A 54 7.68 3.24 4.08
N ASP A 55 7.27 1.98 4.14
CA ASP A 55 7.43 1.04 3.02
C ASP A 55 6.62 1.47 1.79
N ILE A 56 5.35 1.88 2.00
CA ILE A 56 4.48 2.38 0.93
C ILE A 56 5.04 3.69 0.34
N ASN A 57 5.48 4.61 1.20
CA ASN A 57 6.06 5.87 0.73
C ASN A 57 7.32 5.65 -0.11
N ASN A 58 8.20 4.75 0.32
CA ASN A 58 9.42 4.43 -0.43
C ASN A 58 9.09 3.75 -1.76
N TYR A 59 8.15 2.81 -1.77
CA TYR A 59 7.72 2.11 -2.97
C TYR A 59 7.14 3.06 -4.04
N ILE A 60 6.29 4.00 -3.62
CA ILE A 60 5.69 4.98 -4.54
C ILE A 60 6.74 5.97 -5.04
N LYS A 61 7.66 6.42 -4.18
CA LYS A 61 8.77 7.29 -4.60
C LYS A 61 9.70 6.63 -5.63
N SER A 62 9.82 5.30 -5.62
CA SER A 62 10.57 4.57 -6.63
C SER A 62 9.79 4.29 -7.92
N CYS A 63 8.50 4.64 -8.00
CA CYS A 63 7.70 4.44 -9.19
C CYS A 63 8.02 5.51 -10.25
N ILE A 64 8.61 5.08 -11.37
CA ILE A 64 8.98 5.96 -12.49
C ILE A 64 7.76 6.69 -13.07
N LEU A 65 6.64 5.97 -13.22
CA LEU A 65 5.40 6.55 -13.75
C LEU A 65 4.86 7.65 -12.82
N CYS A 66 4.85 7.41 -11.50
CA CYS A 66 4.43 8.45 -10.56
C CYS A 66 5.40 9.64 -10.56
N ALA A 67 6.71 9.41 -10.60
CA ALA A 67 7.69 10.49 -10.64
C ALA A 67 7.55 11.37 -11.90
N GLN A 68 7.13 10.78 -13.02
CA GLN A 68 6.94 11.49 -14.28
C GLN A 68 5.62 12.30 -14.32
N PHE A 69 4.53 11.75 -13.78
CA PHE A 69 3.19 12.34 -13.94
C PHE A 69 2.65 13.04 -12.69
N ASN A 70 3.27 12.83 -11.51
CA ASN A 70 2.92 13.47 -10.24
C ASN A 70 4.21 13.84 -9.46
N PRO A 71 4.99 14.83 -9.95
CA PRO A 71 6.23 15.26 -9.31
C PRO A 71 6.02 15.91 -7.93
#